data_AF-A0A6G3XBX1-F1
#
_entry.id   AF-A0A6G3XBX1-F1
#
_cell.length_a   1.000
_cell.length_b   1.000
_cell.length_c   1.000
_cell.angle_alpha   90.00
_cell.angle_beta   90.00
_cell.angle_gamma   90.00
#
_symmetry.space_group_name_H-M   'P 1'
#
loop_
_entity.id
_entity.type
_entity.pdbx_description
1 polymer ?
#
loop_
_entity_poly.entity_id
_entity_poly.type
_entity_poly.pdbx_seq_one_letter_code
_entity_poly.pdbx_strand_id
1 'polypeptide(L)' 'SDLDALRPGEPVIVRGIGLAFIDLMVLLTEGRGGRHEDGVYLPSGREPVLYVGSRRGVPYHAKIGYGWTGERPPLPQH' A
#
# COMPACT_ATOMS: atom_id res chain seq x y z
N SER A 1 11.04 1.21 11.38
CA SER A 1 10.73 2.62 11.66
C SER A 1 9.49 2.66 12.50
N ASP A 2 9.49 3.44 13.58
CA ASP A 2 8.31 3.61 14.41
C ASP A 2 7.33 4.55 13.69
N LEU A 3 6.22 3.98 13.21
CA LEU A 3 5.17 4.72 12.52
C LEU A 3 4.07 5.15 13.50
N ASP A 4 4.08 4.68 14.75
CA ASP A 4 3.03 4.99 15.73
C ASP A 4 3.08 6.45 16.18
N ALA A 5 4.23 7.11 15.98
CA ALA A 5 4.39 8.54 16.21
C ALA A 5 3.48 9.43 15.33
N LEU A 6 3.05 8.93 14.16
CA LEU A 6 2.14 9.68 13.27
C LEU A 6 0.73 9.67 13.83
N ARG A 7 0.19 10.85 14.13
CA ARG A 7 -1.12 11.00 14.78
C ARG A 7 -2.26 10.81 13.78
N PRO A 8 -3.44 10.39 14.26
CA PRO A 8 -4.65 10.43 13.45
C PRO A 8 -4.87 11.82 12.84
N GLY A 9 -5.17 11.87 11.54
CA GLY A 9 -5.39 13.12 10.81
C GLY A 9 -4.15 13.98 10.54
N GLU A 10 -2.95 13.55 11.00
CA GLU A 10 -1.72 14.32 10.78
C GLU A 10 -1.38 14.40 9.30
N PRO A 11 -1.09 15.60 8.75
CA PRO A 11 -0.67 15.74 7.36
C PRO A 11 0.76 15.24 7.16
N VAL A 12 0.94 14.22 6.32
CA VAL A 12 2.23 13.58 6.05
C VAL A 12 2.56 13.64 4.56
N ILE A 13 3.72 14.19 4.22
CA ILE A 13 4.20 14.19 2.83
C ILE A 13 5.00 12.92 2.57
N VAL A 14 4.61 12.18 1.52
CA VAL A 14 5.31 10.98 1.06
C VAL A 14 5.90 11.20 -0.33
N ARG A 15 7.21 11.04 -0.44
CA ARG A 15 7.94 11.19 -1.71
C ARG A 15 8.21 9.82 -2.33
N GLY A 16 7.51 9.53 -3.42
CA GLY A 16 7.59 8.29 -4.19
C GLY A 16 6.30 7.47 -4.12
N ILE A 17 5.77 7.09 -5.28
CA ILE A 17 4.59 6.21 -5.43
C ILE A 17 5.04 4.90 -6.10
N GLY A 18 6.02 4.25 -5.48
CA GLY A 18 6.58 2.97 -5.94
C GLY A 18 6.07 1.79 -5.10
N LEU A 19 6.67 0.61 -5.27
CA LEU A 19 6.23 -0.60 -4.55
C LEU A 19 6.24 -0.41 -3.02
N ALA A 20 7.31 0.15 -2.46
CA ALA A 20 7.41 0.41 -1.02
C ALA A 20 6.36 1.38 -0.47
N PHE A 21 5.76 2.22 -1.33
CA PHE A 21 4.65 3.08 -0.91
C PHE A 21 3.39 2.27 -0.62
N ILE A 22 3.17 1.17 -1.35
CA ILE A 22 2.01 0.30 -1.11
C ILE A 22 2.12 -0.34 0.27
N ASP A 23 3.30 -0.83 0.65
CA ASP A 23 3.54 -1.38 1.99
C ASP A 23 3.29 -0.33 3.08
N LEU A 24 3.81 0.89 2.90
CA LEU A 24 3.57 2.00 3.82
C LEU A 24 2.08 2.34 3.94
N MET A 25 1.37 2.39 2.81
CA MET A 25 -0.05 2.69 2.76
C MET A 25 -0.86 1.64 3.52
N VAL A 26 -0.58 0.34 3.34
CA VAL A 26 -1.24 -0.75 4.08
C VAL A 26 -0.97 -0.63 5.59
N LEU A 27 0.28 -0.38 6.00
CA LEU A 27 0.62 -0.21 7.42
C LEU A 27 -0.10 0.98 8.07
N LEU A 28 -0.25 2.09 7.34
CA LEU A 28 -0.91 3.30 7.83
C LEU A 28 -2.44 3.28 7.67
N THR A 29 -3.01 2.24 7.06
CA THR A 29 -4.45 2.06 6.86
C THR A 29 -4.94 0.82 7.62
N GLU A 30 -4.82 -0.37 7.03
CA GLU A 30 -5.23 -1.64 7.63
C GLU A 30 -4.44 -1.98 8.90
N GLY A 31 -3.14 -1.67 8.92
CA GLY A 31 -2.32 -1.77 10.14
C GLY A 31 -2.83 -0.88 11.28
N ARG A 32 -3.66 0.12 10.96
CA ARG A 32 -4.35 0.98 11.91
C ARG A 32 -5.83 0.66 12.04
N GLY A 33 -6.29 -0.50 11.58
CA GLY A 33 -7.65 -1.01 11.78
C GLY A 33 -8.68 -0.51 10.76
N GLY A 34 -8.25 0.19 9.71
CA GLY A 34 -9.08 0.34 8.52
C GLY A 34 -9.32 -1.00 7.84
N ARG A 35 -10.32 -1.08 6.99
CA ARG A 35 -10.67 -2.34 6.31
C ARG A 35 -11.30 -2.08 4.95
N HIS A 36 -11.31 -3.09 4.10
CA HIS A 36 -12.00 -3.05 2.83
C HIS A 36 -13.31 -3.84 2.90
N GLU A 37 -14.41 -3.21 2.50
CA GLU A 37 -15.72 -3.84 2.31
C GLU A 37 -16.15 -3.60 0.86
N ASP A 38 -16.44 -4.67 0.12
CA ASP A 38 -16.87 -4.61 -1.29
C ASP A 38 -15.99 -3.74 -2.22
N GLY A 39 -14.67 -3.76 -1.98
CA GLY A 39 -13.70 -2.99 -2.76
C GLY A 39 -13.60 -1.51 -2.37
N VAL A 40 -14.33 -1.07 -1.36
CA VAL A 40 -14.27 0.28 -0.80
C VAL A 40 -13.50 0.24 0.52
N TYR A 41 -12.55 1.17 0.67
CA TYR A 41 -11.84 1.32 1.93
C TYR A 41 -12.68 2.08 2.96
N LEU A 42 -12.79 1.52 4.16
CA LEU A 42 -13.42 2.11 5.33
C LEU A 42 -12.34 2.49 6.36
N PRO A 43 -12.14 3.79 6.64
CA PRO A 43 -11.14 4.24 7.60
C PRO A 43 -11.56 3.91 9.04
N SER A 44 -10.57 3.66 9.89
CA SER A 44 -10.77 3.52 11.34
C SER A 44 -10.81 4.86 12.08
N GLY A 45 -10.33 5.93 11.44
CA GLY A 45 -10.11 7.23 12.04
C GLY A 45 -8.76 7.35 12.75
N ARG A 46 -7.89 6.34 12.69
CA ARG A 46 -6.52 6.37 13.25
C ARG A 46 -5.45 6.68 12.19
N GLU A 47 -5.85 6.79 10.94
CA GLU A 47 -4.98 7.03 9.80
C GLU A 47 -4.50 8.49 9.74
N PRO A 48 -3.25 8.76 9.32
CA PRO A 48 -2.80 10.10 8.94
C PRO A 48 -3.36 10.51 7.56
N VAL A 49 -3.24 11.79 7.20
CA VAL A 49 -3.58 12.29 5.86
C VAL A 49 -2.31 12.28 4.99
N LEU A 50 -2.26 11.38 4.01
CA LEU A 50 -1.09 11.23 3.14
C LEU A 50 -1.17 12.13 1.90
N TYR A 51 -0.21 13.04 1.77
CA TYR A 51 0.05 13.82 0.56
C TYR A 51 1.18 13.17 -0.22
N VAL A 52 0.85 12.42 -1.27
CA VAL A 52 1.79 11.52 -1.94
C VAL A 52 2.13 12.07 -3.33
N GLY A 53 3.42 12.10 -3.67
CA GLY A 53 3.89 12.57 -4.97
C GLY A 53 4.99 11.68 -5.54
N SER A 54 4.99 11.49 -6.87
CA SER A 54 6.06 10.82 -7.61
C SER A 54 6.92 11.86 -8.33
N ARG A 55 8.24 11.64 -8.44
CA ARG A 55 9.14 12.52 -9.23
C ARG A 55 8.71 12.65 -10.69
N ARG A 56 8.06 11.63 -11.26
CA ARG A 56 7.57 11.63 -12.64
C ARG A 56 6.10 12.04 -12.77
N GLY A 57 5.46 12.45 -11.67
CA GLY A 57 4.05 12.87 -11.65
C GLY A 57 3.02 11.75 -11.80
N VAL A 58 3.44 10.49 -12.04
CA VAL A 58 2.55 9.34 -12.18
C VAL A 58 2.90 8.22 -11.20
N PRO A 59 1.92 7.45 -10.72
CA PRO A 59 2.17 6.17 -10.07
C PRO A 59 3.04 5.29 -10.97
N TYR A 60 4.01 4.57 -10.40
CA TYR A 60 4.76 3.62 -11.20
C TYR A 60 3.82 2.56 -11.78
N HIS A 61 3.95 2.29 -13.08
CA HIS A 61 3.21 1.23 -13.74
C HIS A 61 3.43 -0.08 -12.97
N ALA A 62 2.34 -0.78 -12.67
CA ALA A 62 2.44 -2.14 -12.17
C ALA A 62 3.26 -2.96 -13.19
N LYS A 63 4.30 -3.66 -12.73
CA LYS A 63 5.03 -4.62 -13.55
C LYS A 63 4.17 -5.88 -13.71
N ILE A 64 3.04 -5.75 -14.41
CA ILE A 64 2.18 -6.88 -14.79
C ILE A 64 2.73 -7.58 -16.05
N GLY A 65 3.81 -7.05 -16.64
CA GLY A 65 4.39 -7.52 -17.89
C GLY A 65 5.42 -8.64 -17.79
N TYR A 66 5.54 -9.34 -16.66
CA TYR A 66 6.26 -10.61 -16.68
C TYR A 66 5.32 -11.68 -17.23
N GLY A 67 5.50 -12.03 -18.50
CA GLY A 67 5.00 -13.29 -19.00
C GLY A 67 5.53 -14.40 -18.09
N TRP A 68 4.65 -15.22 -17.56
CA TRP A 68 5.05 -16.37 -16.75
C TRP A 68 5.87 -17.31 -17.64
N THR A 69 7.19 -17.35 -17.47
CA THR A 69 8.12 -18.18 -18.26
C THR A 69 8.45 -19.52 -17.59
N GLY A 70 7.85 -19.82 -16.43
CA GLY A 70 8.12 -21.02 -15.65
C GLY A 70 7.13 -22.16 -15.88
N GLU A 71 7.51 -23.38 -15.51
CA GLU A 71 6.54 -24.47 -15.38
C GLU A 71 5.63 -24.18 -14.18
N ARG A 72 4.32 -24.51 -14.29
CA ARG A 72 3.37 -24.32 -13.18
C ARG A 72 3.85 -25.16 -11.98
N PRO A 73 3.99 -24.59 -10.77
CA PRO A 73 4.43 -25.36 -9.61
C PRO A 73 3.46 -26.52 -9.34
N PRO A 74 3.98 -27.70 -8.94
CA PRO A 74 3.12 -28.82 -8.60
C PRO A 74 2.21 -28.43 -7.44
N LEU A 75 0.94 -28.84 -7.53
CA LEU A 75 0.01 -28.63 -6.43
C LEU A 75 0.48 -29.43 -5.21
N PRO A 76 0.40 -28.87 -4.00
CA PRO A 76 0.73 -29.61 -2.79
C PRO A 76 -0.15 -30.86 -2.72
N GLN A 77 0.50 -32.02 -2.62
CA GLN A 77 -0.18 -33.28 -2.31
C GLN A 77 -0.29 -33.36 -0.79
N HIS A 78 -1.51 -33.62 -0.31
CA HIS A 78 -1.82 -33.88 1.09
C HIS A 78 -1.16 -35.16 1.60
#